data_AF-S5UCK1-F1
#
_entry.id   AF-S5UCK1-F1
#
_cell.length_a   1.000
_cell.length_b   1.000
_cell.length_c   1.000
_cell.angle_alpha   90.00
_cell.angle_beta   90.00
_cell.angle_gamma   90.00
#
_symmetry.space_group_name_H-M   'P 1'
#
loop_
_entity.id
_entity.type
_entity.pdbx_description
1 polymer ?
#
loop_
_entity_poly.entity_id
_entity_poly.type
_entity_poly.pdbx_seq_one_letter_code
_entity_poly.pdbx_strand_id
1 'polypeptide(L)'
;MTVRLAQAMLVLAAAGLWVASRLPWVAVRSSDGLGQPRTVTVNGASWSTALVPMAVLLLAAALATLAVRGWPLRLLAVLVAVVAGGAGYLAITLWTLRDVAVRGALLAQVPVTSLVASQRHSAGAAVALAAAIGALGGAALLMRVAAKASVERTKYVSPAQRRACAAAGDSTQTVTERMMWDAIDEGRDPTGNSNPDSNTEGR
;
A
#
# COMPACT_ATOMS: atom_id res chain seq x y z
N MET A 1 7.31 11.81 14.05
CA MET A 1 8.34 11.93 12.98
C MET A 1 8.18 10.88 11.89
N THR A 2 8.00 9.60 12.22
CA THR A 2 7.83 8.49 11.26
C THR A 2 6.70 8.69 10.23
N VAL A 3 5.55 9.24 10.65
CA VAL A 3 4.43 9.52 9.71
C VAL A 3 4.80 10.57 8.65
N ARG A 4 5.56 11.61 9.01
CA ARG A 4 6.00 12.63 8.05
C ARG A 4 7.00 12.08 7.04
N LEU A 5 7.87 11.16 7.47
CA LEU A 5 8.78 10.45 6.56
C LEU A 5 8.00 9.57 5.57
N ALA A 6 6.96 8.86 6.05
CA ALA A 6 6.08 8.07 5.19
C ALA A 6 5.37 8.96 4.15
N GLN A 7 4.82 10.09 4.57
CA GLN A 7 4.20 11.08 3.66
C GLN A 7 5.19 11.56 2.60
N ALA A 8 6.40 11.95 3.01
CA ALA A 8 7.43 12.40 2.08
C ALA A 8 7.78 11.32 1.04
N MET A 9 7.92 10.05 1.46
CA MET A 9 8.14 8.93 0.53
C MET A 9 6.98 8.73 -0.43
N LEU A 10 5.72 8.86 0.03
CA LEU A 10 4.55 8.72 -0.84
C LEU A 10 4.44 9.85 -1.86
N VAL A 11 4.72 11.09 -1.45
CA VAL A 11 4.74 12.25 -2.35
C VAL A 11 5.86 12.10 -3.39
N LEU A 12 7.06 11.66 -2.96
CA LEU A 12 8.19 11.41 -3.86
C LEU A 12 7.86 10.28 -4.86
N ALA A 13 7.21 9.21 -4.39
CA ALA A 13 6.76 8.12 -5.25
C ALA A 13 5.70 8.58 -6.26
N ALA A 14 4.72 9.38 -5.82
CA ALA A 14 3.71 9.96 -6.71
C ALA A 14 4.33 10.86 -7.77
N ALA A 15 5.27 11.72 -7.38
CA ALA A 15 6.02 12.57 -8.30
C ALA A 15 6.85 11.72 -9.29
N GLY A 16 7.51 10.67 -8.82
CA GLY A 16 8.26 9.73 -9.67
C GLY A 16 7.36 9.04 -10.69
N LEU A 17 6.18 8.57 -10.29
CA LEU A 17 5.22 7.92 -11.18
C LEU A 17 4.65 8.91 -12.21
N TRP A 18 4.42 10.16 -11.80
CA TRP A 18 4.01 11.23 -12.71
C TRP A 18 5.10 11.58 -13.73
N VAL A 19 6.35 11.71 -13.30
CA VAL A 19 7.50 11.92 -14.19
C VAL A 19 7.66 10.74 -15.16
N ALA A 20 7.52 9.50 -14.66
CA ALA A 20 7.53 8.31 -15.50
C ALA A 20 6.43 8.34 -16.58
N SER A 21 5.24 8.88 -16.29
CA SER A 21 4.17 9.04 -17.28
C SER A 21 4.52 10.03 -18.40
N ARG A 22 5.35 11.03 -18.12
CA ARG A 22 5.77 12.07 -19.07
C ARG A 22 6.97 11.65 -19.92
N LEU A 23 7.79 10.73 -19.43
CA LEU A 23 8.99 10.28 -20.15
C LEU A 23 8.62 9.48 -21.42
N PRO A 24 9.42 9.61 -22.50
CA PRO A 24 9.29 8.76 -23.67
C PRO A 24 9.78 7.34 -23.32
N TRP A 25 8.91 6.35 -23.47
CA TRP A 25 9.26 4.96 -23.14
C TRP A 25 9.75 4.22 -24.39
N VAL A 26 9.18 4.55 -25.55
CA VAL A 26 9.49 3.90 -26.83
C VAL A 26 9.61 4.96 -27.91
N ALA A 27 10.71 4.92 -28.66
CA ALA A 27 10.85 5.66 -29.91
C ALA A 27 10.76 4.66 -31.07
N VAL A 28 9.75 4.82 -31.92
CA VAL A 28 9.55 4.00 -33.12
C VAL A 28 10.08 4.80 -34.32
N ARG A 29 11.02 4.21 -35.06
CA ARG A 29 11.48 4.73 -36.34
C ARG A 29 10.75 4.00 -37.47
N SER A 30 9.97 4.74 -38.25
CA SER A 30 9.38 4.23 -39.49
C SER A 30 10.08 4.86 -40.70
N SER A 31 10.34 4.04 -41.70
CA SER A 31 10.97 4.44 -42.96
C SER A 31 10.16 3.80 -44.08
N ASP A 32 9.40 4.63 -44.79
CA ASP A 32 8.44 4.19 -45.80
C ASP A 32 9.06 4.10 -47.21
N GLY A 33 10.40 4.16 -47.32
CA GLY A 33 11.14 4.04 -48.59
C GLY A 33 10.97 5.19 -49.59
N LEU A 34 9.98 6.08 -49.41
CA LEU A 34 9.63 7.19 -50.31
C LEU A 34 9.94 8.58 -49.73
N GLY A 35 10.45 8.68 -48.50
CA GLY A 35 10.75 9.94 -47.83
C GLY A 35 11.70 9.80 -46.64
N GLN A 36 12.09 10.94 -46.02
CA GLN A 36 13.00 10.94 -44.87
C GLN A 36 12.41 10.16 -43.68
N PRO A 37 13.25 9.40 -42.94
CA PRO A 37 12.80 8.58 -41.82
C PRO A 37 12.16 9.44 -40.72
N ARG A 38 10.93 9.08 -40.31
CA ARG A 38 10.18 9.81 -39.28
C ARG A 38 10.26 9.07 -37.95
N THR A 39 10.69 9.77 -36.90
CA THR A 39 10.70 9.26 -35.52
C THR A 39 9.42 9.69 -34.82
N VAL A 40 8.61 8.73 -34.38
CA VAL A 40 7.44 8.99 -33.51
C VAL A 40 7.74 8.44 -32.12
N THR A 41 7.67 9.31 -31.11
CA THR A 41 7.91 8.96 -29.71
C THR A 41 6.60 8.68 -29.00
N VAL A 42 6.50 7.52 -28.34
CA VAL A 42 5.36 7.12 -27.53
C VAL A 42 5.72 7.36 -26.06
N ASN A 43 4.93 8.20 -25.39
CA ASN A 43 5.12 8.54 -23.98
C ASN A 43 4.55 7.46 -23.06
N GLY A 44 5.02 7.42 -21.81
CA GLY A 44 4.54 6.46 -20.80
C GLY A 44 3.02 6.51 -20.59
N ALA A 45 2.41 7.70 -20.63
CA ALA A 45 0.96 7.87 -20.49
C ALA A 45 0.15 7.21 -21.61
N SER A 46 0.65 7.20 -22.85
CA SER A 46 0.02 6.48 -23.97
C SER A 46 0.22 4.97 -23.88
N TRP A 47 1.30 4.51 -23.26
CA TRP A 47 1.59 3.09 -23.09
C TRP A 47 0.80 2.46 -21.93
N SER A 48 0.58 3.20 -20.84
CA SER A 48 -0.22 2.74 -19.72
C SER A 48 -1.00 3.90 -19.09
N THR A 49 -2.32 3.82 -19.28
CA THR A 49 -3.29 4.74 -18.69
C THR A 49 -3.37 4.64 -17.17
N ALA A 50 -2.74 3.61 -16.58
CA ALA A 50 -2.75 3.38 -15.13
C ALA A 50 -1.75 4.26 -14.35
N LEU A 51 -0.72 4.83 -14.99
CA LEU A 51 0.31 5.59 -14.24
C LEU A 51 -0.26 6.84 -13.55
N VAL A 52 -1.09 7.60 -14.26
CA VAL A 52 -1.69 8.83 -13.74
C VAL A 52 -2.64 8.56 -12.57
N PRO A 53 -3.63 7.65 -12.65
CA PRO A 53 -4.52 7.38 -11.53
C PRO A 53 -3.77 6.80 -10.32
N MET A 54 -2.74 5.98 -10.52
CA MET A 54 -1.91 5.47 -9.42
C MET A 54 -1.12 6.59 -8.74
N ALA A 55 -0.60 7.56 -9.49
CA ALA A 55 0.08 8.73 -8.93
C ALA A 55 -0.88 9.58 -8.06
N VAL A 56 -2.08 9.84 -8.56
CA VAL A 56 -3.12 10.58 -7.83
C VAL A 56 -3.55 9.82 -6.57
N LEU A 57 -3.69 8.50 -6.66
CA LEU A 57 -4.04 7.65 -5.52
C LEU A 57 -2.97 7.68 -4.42
N LEU A 58 -1.68 7.65 -4.78
CA LEU A 58 -0.57 7.79 -3.82
C LEU A 58 -0.57 9.17 -3.15
N LEU A 59 -0.86 10.23 -3.90
CA LEU A 59 -0.99 11.58 -3.36
C LEU A 59 -2.18 11.69 -2.39
N ALA A 60 -3.33 11.13 -2.77
CA ALA A 60 -4.50 11.05 -1.91
C ALA A 60 -4.22 10.24 -0.64
N ALA A 61 -3.50 9.13 -0.75
CA ALA A 61 -3.06 8.33 0.40
C ALA A 61 -2.14 9.14 1.32
N ALA A 62 -1.20 9.91 0.77
CA ALA A 62 -0.35 10.80 1.55
C ALA A 62 -1.18 11.81 2.37
N LEU A 63 -2.20 12.42 1.77
CA LEU A 63 -3.12 13.32 2.48
C LEU A 63 -3.99 12.57 3.51
N ALA A 64 -4.48 11.37 3.18
CA ALA A 64 -5.32 10.57 4.06
C ALA A 64 -4.63 10.22 5.39
N THR A 65 -3.29 10.09 5.41
CA THR A 65 -2.54 9.86 6.65
C THR A 65 -2.69 10.99 7.70
N LEU A 66 -3.13 12.18 7.30
CA LEU A 66 -3.45 13.29 8.22
C LEU A 66 -4.81 13.09 8.91
N ALA A 67 -5.74 12.40 8.26
CA ALA A 67 -7.10 12.16 8.75
C ALA A 67 -7.19 10.85 9.53
N VAL A 68 -6.50 9.81 9.06
CA VAL A 68 -6.69 8.42 9.49
C VAL A 68 -5.78 8.05 10.65
N ARG A 69 -6.33 7.47 11.72
CA ARG A 69 -5.57 6.92 12.86
C ARG A 69 -6.05 5.51 13.22
N GLY A 70 -5.14 4.66 13.70
CA GLY A 70 -5.47 3.32 14.21
C GLY A 70 -5.68 2.27 13.10
N TRP A 71 -6.73 1.45 13.23
CA TRP A 71 -7.06 0.36 12.30
C TRP A 71 -7.15 0.78 10.82
N PRO A 72 -7.84 1.87 10.44
CA PRO A 72 -7.91 2.29 9.03
C PRO A 72 -6.55 2.65 8.42
N LEU A 73 -5.53 2.97 9.24
CA LEU A 73 -4.17 3.20 8.75
C LEU A 73 -3.53 1.90 8.19
N ARG A 74 -3.93 0.73 8.71
CA ARG A 74 -3.49 -0.57 8.17
C ARG A 74 -4.09 -0.82 6.80
N LEU A 75 -5.39 -0.54 6.64
CA LEU A 75 -6.09 -0.72 5.37
C LEU A 75 -5.51 0.21 4.30
N LEU A 76 -5.20 1.46 4.67
CA LEU A 76 -4.50 2.39 3.81
C LEU A 76 -3.10 1.87 3.40
N ALA A 77 -2.33 1.33 4.35
CA ALA A 77 -1.01 0.77 4.07
C ALA A 77 -1.08 -0.43 3.10
N VAL A 78 -2.08 -1.31 3.27
CA VAL A 78 -2.31 -2.43 2.35
C VAL A 78 -2.69 -1.92 0.95
N LEU A 79 -3.58 -0.93 0.87
CA LEU A 79 -3.95 -0.31 -0.42
C LEU A 79 -2.73 0.25 -1.14
N VAL A 80 -1.88 1.02 -0.45
CA VAL A 80 -0.62 1.55 -1.02
C VAL A 80 0.30 0.42 -1.47
N ALA A 81 0.41 -0.66 -0.70
CA ALA A 81 1.25 -1.81 -1.08
C ALA A 81 0.75 -2.49 -2.37
N VAL A 82 -0.58 -2.62 -2.54
CA VAL A 82 -1.18 -3.15 -3.78
C VAL A 82 -0.85 -2.24 -4.96
N VAL A 83 -0.97 -0.92 -4.79
CA VAL A 83 -0.60 0.06 -5.83
C VAL A 83 0.88 -0.02 -6.17
N ALA A 84 1.77 -0.12 -5.18
CA ALA A 84 3.19 -0.31 -5.38
C ALA A 84 3.48 -1.60 -6.15
N GLY A 85 2.79 -2.70 -5.83
CA GLY A 85 2.88 -3.97 -6.54
C GLY A 85 2.47 -3.85 -8.01
N GLY A 86 1.35 -3.17 -8.30
CA GLY A 86 0.92 -2.90 -9.67
C GLY A 86 1.94 -2.08 -10.47
N ALA A 87 2.53 -1.04 -9.84
CA ALA A 87 3.54 -0.21 -10.48
C ALA A 87 4.83 -0.99 -10.76
N GLY A 88 5.26 -1.82 -9.80
CA GLY A 88 6.40 -2.73 -9.96
C GLY A 88 6.16 -3.75 -11.07
N TYR A 89 4.97 -4.35 -11.13
CA TYR A 89 4.59 -5.27 -12.20
C TYR A 89 4.67 -4.62 -13.59
N LEU A 90 4.14 -3.39 -13.74
CA LEU A 90 4.23 -2.63 -14.99
C LEU A 90 5.68 -2.32 -15.39
N ALA A 91 6.54 -1.98 -14.43
CA ALA A 91 7.95 -1.71 -14.69
C ALA A 91 8.70 -2.99 -15.11
N ILE A 92 8.48 -4.10 -14.40
CA ILE A 92 9.12 -5.40 -14.67
C ILE A 92 8.65 -5.95 -16.02
N THR A 93 7.35 -5.85 -16.33
CA THR A 93 6.83 -6.30 -17.63
C THR A 93 7.44 -5.52 -18.79
N LEU A 94 7.74 -4.23 -18.63
CA LEU A 94 8.45 -3.47 -19.66
C LEU A 94 9.86 -4.02 -19.96
N TRP A 95 10.54 -4.58 -18.96
CA TRP A 95 11.84 -5.21 -19.14
C TRP A 95 11.74 -6.62 -19.74
N THR A 96 10.72 -7.39 -19.37
CA THR A 96 10.58 -8.79 -19.81
C THR A 96 9.92 -8.94 -21.19
N LEU A 97 9.12 -7.96 -21.65
CA LEU A 97 8.54 -8.02 -22.98
C LEU A 97 9.63 -7.93 -24.07
N ARG A 98 9.84 -9.02 -24.83
CA ARG A 98 10.68 -9.02 -26.05
C ARG A 98 10.00 -8.27 -27.21
N ASP A 99 8.68 -8.27 -27.28
CA ASP A 99 7.92 -7.70 -28.41
C ASP A 99 7.30 -6.32 -28.14
N VAL A 100 8.14 -5.36 -27.74
CA VAL A 100 7.74 -3.94 -27.61
C VAL A 100 7.40 -3.34 -28.99
N ALA A 101 7.97 -3.90 -30.06
CA ALA A 101 7.80 -3.45 -31.45
C ALA A 101 6.36 -3.58 -31.95
N VAL A 102 5.66 -4.69 -31.67
CA VAL A 102 4.31 -4.97 -32.19
C VAL A 102 3.25 -4.09 -31.51
N ARG A 103 3.31 -3.97 -30.17
CA ARG A 103 2.46 -3.03 -29.44
C ARG A 103 2.79 -1.58 -29.78
N GLY A 104 4.07 -1.23 -29.90
CA GLY A 104 4.50 0.11 -30.31
C GLY A 104 3.99 0.51 -31.70
N ALA A 105 4.01 -0.40 -32.67
CA ALA A 105 3.50 -0.18 -34.02
C ALA A 105 1.98 0.03 -34.04
N LEU A 106 1.22 -0.80 -33.28
CA LEU A 106 -0.23 -0.67 -33.14
C LEU A 106 -0.64 0.65 -32.47
N LEU A 107 0.05 1.07 -31.40
CA LEU A 107 -0.22 2.34 -30.73
C LEU A 107 0.24 3.56 -31.55
N ALA A 108 1.28 3.42 -32.37
CA ALA A 108 1.75 4.48 -33.26
C ALA A 108 0.97 4.57 -34.58
N GLN A 109 0.01 3.67 -34.83
CA GLN A 109 -0.73 3.54 -36.10
C GLN A 109 0.17 3.43 -37.34
N VAL A 110 1.35 2.82 -37.18
CA VAL A 110 2.31 2.59 -38.27
C VAL A 110 2.20 1.14 -38.75
N PRO A 111 2.13 0.86 -40.06
CA PRO A 111 2.15 -0.49 -40.59
C PRO A 111 3.38 -1.25 -40.09
N VAL A 112 3.17 -2.47 -39.57
CA VAL A 112 4.24 -3.30 -38.99
C VAL A 112 5.34 -3.65 -40.01
N THR A 113 5.05 -3.48 -41.30
CA THR A 113 5.94 -3.74 -42.45
C THR A 113 7.01 -2.67 -42.66
N SER A 114 6.91 -1.48 -42.06
CA SER A 114 7.89 -0.37 -42.19
C SER A 114 8.65 -0.04 -40.90
N LEU A 115 8.62 -0.96 -39.93
CA LEU A 115 9.35 -0.86 -38.65
C LEU A 115 10.83 -1.20 -38.83
N VAL A 116 11.72 -0.20 -38.81
CA VAL A 116 13.16 -0.40 -39.04
C VAL A 116 13.96 -0.52 -37.73
N ALA A 117 13.55 0.18 -36.66
CA ALA A 117 14.18 0.05 -35.35
C ALA A 117 13.27 0.55 -34.22
N SER A 118 13.27 -0.15 -33.09
CA SER A 118 12.58 0.25 -31.84
C SER A 118 13.63 0.50 -30.76
N GLN A 119 13.86 1.75 -30.38
CA GLN A 119 14.82 2.11 -29.35
C GLN A 119 14.12 2.19 -27.99
N ARG A 120 14.43 1.24 -27.09
CA ARG A 120 13.86 1.15 -25.74
C ARG A 120 14.52 2.18 -24.83
N HIS A 121 13.75 3.11 -24.28
CA HIS A 121 14.26 4.06 -23.29
C HIS A 121 13.95 3.53 -21.88
N SER A 122 14.91 2.81 -21.29
CA SER A 122 14.78 2.19 -19.96
C SER A 122 14.66 3.18 -18.80
N ALA A 123 14.91 4.47 -19.06
CA ALA A 123 14.85 5.54 -18.05
C ALA A 123 13.45 5.64 -17.41
N GLY A 124 12.37 5.53 -18.20
CA GLY A 124 10.99 5.56 -17.69
C GLY A 124 10.65 4.38 -16.77
N ALA A 125 11.10 3.17 -17.14
CA ALA A 125 10.92 1.96 -16.33
C ALA A 125 11.72 2.01 -15.04
N ALA A 126 12.96 2.49 -15.08
CA ALA A 126 13.79 2.64 -13.89
C ALA A 126 13.17 3.61 -12.88
N VAL A 127 12.63 4.76 -13.35
CA VAL A 127 11.93 5.73 -12.49
C VAL A 127 10.65 5.14 -11.90
N ALA A 128 9.87 4.39 -12.69
CA ALA A 128 8.67 3.71 -12.21
C ALA A 128 8.98 2.66 -11.13
N LEU A 129 10.07 1.90 -11.31
CA LEU A 129 10.52 0.90 -10.34
C LEU A 129 11.01 1.56 -9.04
N ALA A 130 11.80 2.64 -9.14
CA ALA A 130 12.24 3.41 -7.98
C ALA A 130 11.05 4.01 -7.20
N ALA A 131 10.06 4.54 -7.92
CA ALA A 131 8.81 5.03 -7.32
C ALA A 131 8.04 3.91 -6.61
N ALA A 132 7.94 2.73 -7.20
CA ALA A 132 7.28 1.57 -6.59
C ALA A 132 7.98 1.13 -5.29
N ILE A 133 9.31 1.06 -5.29
CA ILE A 133 10.08 0.74 -4.08
C ILE A 133 9.88 1.81 -3.00
N GLY A 134 9.87 3.09 -3.38
CA GLY A 134 9.59 4.19 -2.47
C GLY A 134 8.19 4.10 -1.85
N ALA A 135 7.16 3.80 -2.65
CA ALA A 135 5.80 3.61 -2.18
C ALA A 135 5.69 2.41 -1.22
N LEU A 136 6.38 1.31 -1.51
CA LEU A 136 6.42 0.13 -0.65
C LEU A 136 7.08 0.44 0.70
N GLY A 137 8.18 1.21 0.69
CA GLY A 137 8.82 1.71 1.91
C GLY A 137 7.89 2.58 2.75
N GLY A 138 7.15 3.49 2.10
CA GLY A 138 6.10 4.30 2.73
C GLY A 138 4.99 3.45 3.37
N ALA A 139 4.48 2.45 2.66
CA ALA A 139 3.48 1.50 3.16
C ALA A 139 3.98 0.73 4.39
N ALA A 140 5.21 0.21 4.34
CA ALA A 140 5.80 -0.50 5.47
C ALA A 140 5.94 0.40 6.71
N LEU A 141 6.30 1.68 6.51
CA LEU A 141 6.38 2.65 7.59
C LEU A 141 5.01 2.95 8.22
N LEU A 142 3.96 3.10 7.40
CA LEU A 142 2.59 3.27 7.87
C LEU A 142 2.11 2.06 8.67
N MET A 143 2.41 0.85 8.20
CA MET A 143 2.06 -0.39 8.91
C MET A 143 2.78 -0.50 10.26
N ARG A 144 4.05 -0.09 10.34
CA ARG A 144 4.81 -0.01 11.60
C ARG A 144 4.20 0.99 12.59
N VAL A 145 3.78 2.17 12.10
CA VAL A 145 3.10 3.17 12.95
C VAL A 145 1.78 2.62 13.48
N ALA A 146 0.98 1.98 12.62
CA ALA A 146 -0.28 1.36 13.02
C ALA A 146 -0.09 0.24 14.05
N ALA A 147 0.97 -0.56 13.93
CA ALA A 147 1.30 -1.63 14.88
C ALA A 147 1.70 -1.07 16.26
N LYS A 148 2.60 -0.08 16.32
CA LYS A 148 3.01 0.55 17.59
C LYS A 148 1.83 1.17 18.34
N ALA A 149 0.97 1.90 17.64
CA ALA A 149 -0.22 2.52 18.23
C ALA A 149 -1.25 1.50 18.76
N SER A 150 -1.23 0.25 18.29
CA SER A 150 -2.05 -0.83 18.84
C SER A 150 -1.45 -1.37 20.13
N VAL A 151 -0.13 -1.61 20.15
CA VAL A 151 0.60 -2.14 21.32
C VAL A 151 0.52 -1.18 22.51
N GLU A 152 0.70 0.13 22.27
CA GLU A 152 0.52 1.14 23.32
C GLU A 152 -0.92 1.14 23.85
N ARG A 153 -1.93 1.03 22.97
CA ARG A 153 -3.33 0.96 23.41
C ARG A 153 -3.59 -0.24 24.32
N THR A 154 -3.04 -1.40 23.99
CA THR A 154 -3.14 -2.60 24.83
C THR A 154 -2.42 -2.40 26.18
N LYS A 155 -1.27 -1.69 26.17
CA LYS A 155 -0.52 -1.37 27.39
C LYS A 155 -1.24 -0.37 28.30
N TYR A 156 -2.03 0.54 27.73
CA TYR A 156 -2.79 1.57 28.44
C TYR A 156 -4.30 1.27 28.53
N VAL A 157 -4.73 0.02 28.33
CA VAL A 157 -6.11 -0.36 28.67
C VAL A 157 -6.31 -0.06 30.14
N SER A 158 -7.14 0.95 30.42
CA SER A 158 -7.45 1.38 31.77
C SER A 158 -7.97 0.19 32.58
N PRO A 159 -7.64 0.09 33.88
CA PRO A 159 -8.17 -0.99 34.73
C PRO A 159 -9.69 -1.05 34.68
N ALA A 160 -10.37 0.09 34.47
CA ALA A 160 -11.82 0.16 34.32
C ALA A 160 -12.35 -0.47 33.02
N GLN A 161 -11.68 -0.28 31.89
CA GLN A 161 -12.06 -0.94 30.63
C GLN A 161 -11.74 -2.42 30.63
N ARG A 162 -10.66 -2.84 31.30
CA ARG A 162 -10.35 -4.26 31.52
C ARG A 162 -11.42 -4.93 32.40
N ARG A 163 -11.86 -4.24 33.46
CA ARG A 163 -13.00 -4.64 34.31
C ARG A 163 -14.31 -4.74 33.52
N ALA A 164 -14.59 -3.80 32.61
CA ALA A 164 -15.80 -3.84 31.78
C ALA A 164 -15.80 -5.01 30.78
N CYS A 165 -14.67 -5.31 30.13
CA CYS A 165 -14.56 -6.49 29.25
C CYS A 165 -14.62 -7.81 30.03
N ALA A 166 -14.03 -7.88 31.23
CA ALA A 166 -14.10 -9.06 32.08
C ALA A 166 -15.50 -9.27 32.68
N ALA A 167 -16.22 -8.19 33.01
CA ALA A 167 -17.61 -8.24 33.50
C ALA A 167 -18.61 -8.53 32.36
N ALA A 168 -18.29 -8.14 31.12
CA ALA A 168 -19.12 -8.42 29.95
C ALA A 168 -19.07 -9.89 29.50
N GLY A 169 -18.25 -10.74 30.12
CA GLY A 169 -18.26 -12.18 29.87
C GLY A 169 -18.06 -12.55 28.41
N ASP A 170 -17.18 -11.82 27.68
CA ASP A 170 -16.85 -12.18 26.30
C ASP A 170 -16.02 -13.48 26.32
N SER A 171 -16.73 -14.59 26.24
CA SER A 171 -16.25 -15.98 26.24
C SER A 171 -15.35 -16.32 25.05
N THR A 172 -15.07 -15.35 24.18
CA THR A 172 -14.21 -15.47 23.01
C THR A 172 -12.73 -15.22 23.31
N GLN A 173 -12.36 -14.69 24.48
CA GLN A 173 -10.96 -14.49 24.86
C GLN A 173 -10.44 -15.64 25.72
N THR A 174 -9.36 -16.28 25.26
CA THR A 174 -8.60 -17.26 26.02
C THR A 174 -8.19 -16.66 27.37
N VAL A 175 -8.76 -17.18 28.46
CA VAL A 175 -8.47 -16.73 29.83
C VAL A 175 -6.96 -16.80 30.03
N THR A 176 -6.32 -15.63 30.10
CA THR A 176 -4.86 -15.56 30.25
C THR A 176 -4.52 -15.72 31.73
N GLU A 177 -3.40 -16.37 32.02
CA GLU A 177 -2.90 -16.60 33.38
C GLU A 177 -2.93 -15.34 34.27
N ARG A 178 -2.54 -14.17 33.76
CA ARG A 178 -2.65 -12.90 34.52
C ARG A 178 -4.08 -12.50 34.87
N MET A 179 -5.07 -12.79 34.03
CA MET A 179 -6.47 -12.51 34.33
C MET A 179 -7.02 -13.45 35.40
N MET A 180 -6.48 -14.67 35.49
CA MET A 180 -6.81 -15.63 36.55
C MET A 180 -6.22 -15.17 37.89
N TRP A 181 -4.95 -14.73 37.91
CA TRP A 181 -4.32 -14.17 39.11
C TRP A 181 -4.96 -12.84 39.56
N ASP A 182 -5.31 -11.95 38.63
CA ASP A 182 -6.02 -10.70 38.93
C ASP A 182 -7.42 -10.98 39.53
N ALA A 183 -8.12 -12.02 39.08
CA ALA A 183 -9.41 -12.42 39.64
C ALA A 183 -9.28 -12.98 41.08
N ILE A 184 -8.19 -13.71 41.35
CA ILE A 184 -7.86 -14.23 42.68
C ILE A 184 -7.56 -13.08 43.65
N ASP A 185 -6.78 -12.08 43.23
CA ASP A 185 -6.48 -10.88 44.04
C ASP A 185 -7.74 -10.03 44.32
N GLU A 186 -8.72 -10.03 43.41
CA GLU A 186 -10.01 -9.37 43.60
C GLU A 186 -11.03 -10.21 44.39
N GLY A 187 -10.66 -11.40 44.85
CA GLY A 187 -11.55 -12.31 45.59
C GLY A 187 -12.70 -12.86 44.76
N ARG A 188 -12.62 -12.79 43.43
CA ARG A 188 -13.60 -13.41 42.52
C ARG A 188 -13.17 -14.84 42.26
N ASP A 189 -13.82 -15.76 42.96
CA ASP A 189 -13.62 -17.19 42.79
C ASP A 189 -14.19 -17.69 41.45
N PRO A 190 -13.35 -18.13 40.49
CA PRO A 190 -13.80 -18.67 39.21
C PRO A 190 -14.40 -20.09 39.32
N THR A 191 -14.39 -20.69 40.51
CA THR A 191 -15.08 -21.95 40.83
C THR A 191 -16.45 -21.72 41.47
N GLY A 192 -16.77 -20.47 41.81
CA GLY A 192 -18.12 -20.05 42.19
C GLY A 192 -19.04 -20.19 40.99
N ASN A 193 -19.90 -21.20 41.04
CA ASN A 193 -21.06 -21.25 40.17
C ASN A 193 -21.76 -19.88 40.21
N SER A 194 -22.07 -19.32 39.05
CA SER A 194 -22.89 -18.11 38.96
C SER A 194 -24.31 -18.46 39.40
N ASN A 195 -24.52 -18.62 40.71
CA ASN A 195 -25.84 -18.68 41.31
C ASN A 195 -26.12 -17.29 41.90
N PRO A 196 -27.14 -16.55 41.46
CA PRO A 196 -27.35 -15.16 41.88
C PRO A 196 -27.82 -15.00 43.34
N ASP A 197 -27.97 -16.09 44.09
CA ASP A 197 -28.77 -16.12 45.31
C ASP A 197 -28.03 -16.85 46.46
N SER A 198 -27.02 -16.23 47.07
CA SER A 198 -26.53 -16.66 48.39
C SER A 198 -25.86 -15.53 49.16
N ASN A 199 -26.62 -14.48 49.40
CA ASN A 199 -26.22 -13.42 50.31
C ASN A 199 -27.24 -13.27 51.44
N THR A 200 -27.32 -14.27 52.32
CA THR A 200 -27.88 -14.18 53.68
C THR A 200 -27.60 -15.49 54.41
N GLU A 201 -26.67 -15.49 55.37
CA GLU A 201 -26.94 -15.85 56.77
C GLU A 201 -25.64 -15.99 57.56
N GLY A 202 -25.57 -15.23 58.64
CA GLY A 202 -24.44 -15.19 59.57
C GLY A 202 -24.77 -14.22 60.70
N ARG A 203 -25.68 -14.65 61.58
CA ARG A 203 -25.97 -13.99 62.85
C ARG A 203 -26.00 -15.03 63.96
#